data_AF-A0A930NJD6-F1
#
_entry.id   AF-A0A930NJD6-F1
#
_cell.length_a   1.000
_cell.length_b   1.000
_cell.length_c   1.000
_cell.angle_alpha   90.00
_cell.angle_beta   90.00
_cell.angle_gamma   90.00
#
_symmetry.space_group_name_H-M   'P 1'
#
loop_
_entity.id
_entity.type
_entity.pdbx_description
1 polymer ?
#
loop_
_entity_poly.entity_id
_entity_poly.type
_entity_poly.pdbx_seq_one_letter_code
_entity_poly.pdbx_strand_id
1 'polypeptide(L)'
;MKRKYFYLLIICLFCQVGINPILAQSDRITPASPKAQTFLRYGEIPIGYQTGVPNISIPLYTIKSGDIEIPITLSYHIRNVRPGYDVNEIGLGWTLNIGGQISRTICGAPDETAIDPPINYDFNEIDQSSFEQVNYLDECLKNVYDTEHDVFSIASQLIDGNFIIEKKNKN
;
A
#
# COMPACT_ATOMS: atom_id res chain seq x y z
N MET A 1 -44.43 -36.83 -23.67
CA MET A 1 -43.62 -36.78 -22.43
C MET A 1 -42.16 -36.37 -22.65
N LYS A 2 -41.42 -36.92 -23.63
CA LYS A 2 -39.97 -36.69 -23.82
C LYS A 2 -39.52 -35.22 -24.06
N ARG A 3 -40.34 -34.40 -24.75
CA ARG A 3 -40.05 -32.97 -25.00
C ARG A 3 -40.03 -32.11 -23.74
N LYS A 4 -40.86 -32.41 -22.72
CA LYS A 4 -40.93 -31.61 -21.48
C LYS A 4 -39.66 -31.77 -20.64
N TYR A 5 -39.11 -32.98 -20.59
CA TYR A 5 -37.84 -33.26 -19.90
C TYR A 5 -36.64 -32.62 -20.61
N PHE A 6 -36.69 -32.49 -21.94
CA PHE A 6 -35.65 -31.81 -22.72
C PHE A 6 -35.56 -30.32 -22.38
N TYR A 7 -36.69 -29.61 -22.28
CA TYR A 7 -36.70 -28.21 -21.84
C TYR A 7 -36.23 -28.04 -20.39
N LEU A 8 -36.56 -29.00 -19.52
CA LEU A 8 -36.14 -29.00 -18.12
C LEU A 8 -34.61 -29.18 -17.99
N LEU A 9 -34.00 -29.98 -18.87
CA LEU A 9 -32.55 -30.20 -18.93
C LEU A 9 -31.82 -28.94 -19.46
N ILE A 10 -32.39 -28.23 -20.44
CA ILE A 10 -31.84 -26.97 -20.97
C ILE A 10 -31.87 -25.85 -19.90
N ILE A 11 -32.95 -25.78 -19.11
CA ILE A 11 -33.07 -24.82 -18.00
C ILE A 11 -32.04 -25.13 -16.89
N CYS A 12 -31.79 -26.41 -16.60
CA CYS A 12 -30.77 -26.82 -15.62
C CYS A 12 -29.35 -26.47 -16.09
N LEU A 13 -29.06 -26.60 -17.40
CA LEU A 13 -27.77 -26.22 -17.99
C LEU A 13 -27.54 -24.69 -17.95
N PHE A 14 -28.59 -23.90 -18.16
CA PHE A 14 -28.51 -22.42 -18.05
C PHE A 14 -28.39 -21.93 -16.60
N CYS A 15 -28.83 -22.72 -15.62
CA CYS A 15 -28.72 -22.39 -14.20
C CYS A 15 -27.29 -22.61 -13.65
N GLN A 16 -26.48 -23.44 -14.31
CA GLN A 16 -25.07 -23.68 -13.92
C GLN A 16 -24.10 -22.59 -14.37
N VAL A 17 -24.53 -21.64 -15.22
CA VAL A 17 -23.77 -20.41 -15.50
C VAL A 17 -24.09 -19.37 -14.42
N GLY A 18 -23.99 -19.79 -13.16
CA GLY A 18 -24.00 -18.94 -12.00
C GLY A 18 -22.64 -18.25 -11.88
N ILE A 19 -22.69 -16.95 -11.69
CA ILE A 19 -21.54 -16.03 -11.62
C ILE A 19 -20.55 -16.55 -10.56
N ASN A 20 -19.39 -17.05 -10.98
CA ASN A 20 -18.23 -17.02 -10.10
C ASN A 20 -17.80 -15.56 -10.05
N PRO A 21 -17.83 -14.85 -8.91
CA PRO A 21 -17.03 -13.65 -8.82
C PRO A 21 -15.58 -14.14 -8.88
N ILE A 22 -14.88 -13.80 -9.96
CA ILE A 22 -13.43 -13.81 -10.00
C ILE A 22 -12.99 -12.76 -8.97
N LEU A 23 -12.88 -13.16 -7.70
CA LEU A 23 -12.11 -12.44 -6.70
C LEU A 23 -10.68 -12.99 -6.73
N ALA A 24 -10.09 -13.04 -7.91
CA ALA A 24 -8.66 -13.31 -8.04
C ALA A 24 -7.96 -11.96 -7.87
N GLN A 25 -7.51 -11.68 -6.65
CA GLN A 25 -6.47 -10.70 -6.31
C GLN A 25 -6.66 -9.34 -7.00
N SER A 26 -7.60 -8.54 -6.50
CA SER A 26 -7.41 -7.10 -6.59
C SER A 26 -6.48 -6.73 -5.44
N ASP A 27 -5.17 -6.64 -5.69
CA ASP A 27 -4.24 -6.03 -4.74
C ASP A 27 -4.77 -4.62 -4.43
N ARG A 28 -5.36 -4.45 -3.25
CA ARG A 28 -5.88 -3.16 -2.77
C ARG A 28 -4.75 -2.41 -2.09
N ILE A 29 -3.69 -2.14 -2.85
CA ILE A 29 -2.63 -1.28 -2.39
C ILE A 29 -3.05 0.15 -2.68
N THR A 30 -3.36 0.91 -1.62
CA THR A 30 -3.53 2.35 -1.74
C THR A 30 -2.17 2.99 -1.52
N PRO A 31 -1.53 3.55 -2.57
CA PRO A 31 -0.21 4.14 -2.43
C PRO A 31 -0.25 5.36 -1.52
N ALA A 32 0.90 5.69 -0.94
CA ALA A 32 1.07 6.95 -0.23
C ALA A 32 0.75 8.14 -1.14
N SER A 33 0.37 9.28 -0.52
CA SER A 33 0.04 10.50 -1.26
C SER A 33 1.12 10.88 -2.29
N PRO A 34 0.77 11.55 -3.41
CA PRO A 34 1.73 11.96 -4.44
C PRO A 34 2.94 12.72 -3.89
N LYS A 35 2.71 13.61 -2.92
CA LYS A 35 3.74 14.36 -2.20
C LYS A 35 4.69 13.45 -1.44
N ALA A 36 4.16 12.42 -0.79
CA ALA A 36 4.95 11.42 -0.09
C ALA A 36 5.75 10.54 -1.03
N GLN A 37 5.11 10.06 -2.09
CA GLN A 37 5.74 9.19 -3.06
C GLN A 37 6.90 9.88 -3.80
N THR A 38 6.75 11.17 -4.11
CA THR A 38 7.81 11.98 -4.73
C THR A 38 9.03 12.12 -3.82
N PHE A 39 8.81 12.26 -2.52
CA PHE A 39 9.86 12.37 -1.51
C PHE A 39 10.57 11.05 -1.25
N LEU A 40 9.83 9.94 -1.12
CA LEU A 40 10.43 8.60 -0.99
C LEU A 40 11.34 8.27 -2.17
N ARG A 41 10.86 8.50 -3.41
CA ARG A 41 11.66 8.28 -4.62
C ARG A 41 12.91 9.16 -4.69
N TYR A 42 12.86 10.37 -4.14
CA TYR A 42 14.04 11.23 -4.06
C TYR A 42 15.15 10.61 -3.21
N GLY A 43 14.80 9.88 -2.15
CA GLY A 43 15.76 9.15 -1.30
C GLY A 43 16.32 7.87 -1.95
N GLU A 44 15.50 7.14 -2.72
CA GLU A 44 15.90 5.86 -3.32
C GLU A 44 16.85 6.01 -4.52
N ILE A 45 16.84 7.15 -5.21
CA ILE A 45 17.57 7.33 -6.46
C ILE A 45 18.84 8.14 -6.22
N PRO A 46 20.03 7.54 -6.39
CA PRO A 46 21.28 8.27 -6.21
C PRO A 46 21.46 9.32 -7.33
N ILE A 47 21.66 10.56 -6.91
CA ILE A 47 22.09 11.66 -7.77
C ILE A 47 23.58 11.49 -8.13
N GLY A 48 23.94 11.77 -9.37
CA GLY A 48 25.34 11.71 -9.78
C GLY A 48 25.56 11.78 -11.29
N TYR A 49 26.81 12.12 -11.66
CA TYR A 49 27.23 12.11 -13.06
C TYR A 49 27.04 10.74 -13.73
N GLN A 50 27.15 9.67 -12.94
CA GLN A 50 26.97 8.28 -13.37
C GLN A 50 25.52 7.96 -13.72
N THR A 51 24.55 8.58 -13.04
CA THR A 51 23.11 8.38 -13.31
C THR A 51 22.56 9.37 -14.34
N GLY A 52 23.35 10.38 -14.72
CA GLY A 52 22.93 11.44 -15.64
C GLY A 52 21.87 12.38 -15.05
N VAL A 53 21.63 12.31 -13.74
CA VAL A 53 20.65 13.15 -13.05
C VAL A 53 21.36 14.34 -12.40
N PRO A 54 21.05 15.59 -12.81
CA PRO A 54 21.61 16.77 -12.17
C PRO A 54 21.01 16.95 -10.77
N ASN A 55 21.87 17.29 -9.81
CA ASN A 55 21.43 17.69 -8.47
C ASN A 55 20.98 19.15 -8.49
N ILE A 56 19.67 19.40 -8.53
CA ILE A 56 19.08 20.73 -8.47
C ILE A 56 18.44 20.89 -7.09
N SER A 57 19.01 21.76 -6.26
CA SER A 57 18.48 22.10 -4.94
C SER A 57 18.49 23.60 -4.71
N ILE A 58 17.34 24.15 -4.36
CA ILE A 58 17.12 25.59 -4.10
C ILE A 58 16.85 25.75 -2.59
N PRO A 59 17.76 26.37 -1.83
CA PRO A 59 17.47 26.69 -0.43
C PRO A 59 16.42 27.80 -0.36
N LEU A 60 15.33 27.56 0.37
CA LEU A 60 14.25 28.53 0.53
C LEU A 60 14.40 29.30 1.83
N TYR A 61 14.63 28.58 2.93
CA TYR A 61 14.73 29.15 4.26
C TYR A 61 15.42 28.16 5.20
N THR A 62 16.02 28.63 6.30
CA THR A 62 16.53 27.74 7.35
C THR A 62 15.86 28.14 8.65
N ILE A 63 15.07 27.23 9.22
CA ILE A 63 14.52 27.41 10.56
C ILE A 63 15.67 27.20 11.54
N LYS A 64 15.94 28.20 12.37
CA LYS A 64 16.93 28.12 13.45
C LYS A 64 16.24 28.26 14.80
N SER A 65 16.48 27.30 15.68
CA SER A 65 16.01 27.35 17.07
C SER A 65 17.10 26.78 17.98
N GLY A 66 17.81 27.66 18.69
CA GLY A 66 18.98 27.26 19.49
C GLY A 66 20.03 26.57 18.62
N ASP A 67 20.38 25.34 18.99
CA ASP A 67 21.36 24.49 18.29
C ASP A 67 20.76 23.66 17.14
N ILE A 68 19.44 23.79 16.88
CA ILE A 68 18.74 23.04 15.84
C ILE A 68 18.59 23.91 14.59
N GLU A 69 19.14 23.42 13.48
CA GLU A 69 18.98 24.03 12.15
C GLU A 69 18.22 23.06 11.22
N ILE A 70 17.05 23.48 10.75
CA ILE A 70 16.24 22.72 9.78
C ILE A 70 16.21 23.50 8.47
N PRO A 71 17.03 23.12 7.47
CA PRO A 71 17.00 23.75 6.16
C PRO A 71 15.74 23.31 5.38
N ILE A 72 14.95 24.28 4.94
CA ILE A 72 13.87 24.12 4.00
C ILE A 72 14.45 24.28 2.59
N THR A 73 14.42 23.19 1.83
CA THR A 73 14.97 23.16 0.47
C THR A 73 13.93 22.65 -0.52
N LEU A 74 13.99 23.15 -1.73
CA LEU A 74 13.22 22.66 -2.86
C LEU A 74 14.16 21.92 -3.81
N SER A 75 13.97 20.61 -3.96
CA SER A 75 14.78 19.77 -4.83
C SER A 75 14.01 19.39 -6.08
N TYR A 76 14.69 19.32 -7.23
CA TYR A 76 14.11 18.83 -8.47
C TYR A 76 14.76 17.52 -8.90
N HIS A 77 13.93 16.55 -9.30
CA HIS A 77 14.40 15.23 -9.73
C HIS A 77 13.71 14.79 -11.02
N ILE A 78 14.48 14.67 -12.11
CA ILE A 78 13.98 14.36 -13.47
C ILE A 78 13.21 13.03 -13.50
N ARG A 79 13.60 12.04 -12.70
CA ARG A 79 12.92 10.73 -12.67
C ARG A 79 11.49 10.81 -12.11
N ASN A 80 11.15 11.88 -11.40
CA ASN A 80 9.81 12.13 -10.88
C ASN A 80 8.87 12.79 -11.93
N VAL A 81 9.29 12.89 -13.20
CA VAL A 81 8.56 13.53 -14.31
C VAL A 81 8.04 12.51 -15.34
N ARG A 82 7.92 11.23 -14.95
CA ARG A 82 7.45 10.17 -15.86
C ARG A 82 5.94 10.22 -16.08
N PRO A 83 5.44 9.88 -17.29
CA PRO A 83 4.01 9.70 -17.53
C PRO A 83 3.42 8.67 -16.56
N GLY A 84 2.26 8.98 -15.97
CA GLY A 84 1.59 8.13 -14.97
C GLY A 84 2.02 8.39 -13.53
N TYR A 85 2.91 9.35 -13.27
CA TYR A 85 3.15 9.84 -11.90
C TYR A 85 2.23 11.00 -11.56
N ASP A 86 1.68 10.94 -10.35
CA ASP A 86 0.85 11.99 -9.82
C ASP A 86 1.66 13.26 -9.56
N VAL A 87 1.05 14.40 -9.88
CA VAL A 87 1.62 15.72 -9.66
C VAL A 87 1.34 16.10 -8.21
N ASN A 88 2.38 16.51 -7.48
CA ASN A 88 2.18 17.06 -6.14
C ASN A 88 1.79 18.55 -6.19
N GLU A 89 1.45 19.12 -5.04
CA GLU A 89 0.99 20.51 -4.89
C GLU A 89 1.97 21.56 -5.42
N ILE A 90 3.26 21.22 -5.54
CA ILE A 90 4.36 22.14 -5.84
C ILE A 90 4.80 22.02 -7.31
N GLY A 91 4.38 20.94 -7.98
CA GLY A 91 4.59 20.72 -9.39
C GLY A 91 5.36 19.43 -9.67
N LEU A 92 5.26 18.98 -10.92
CA LEU A 92 5.85 17.74 -11.37
C LEU A 92 7.38 17.78 -11.26
N GLY A 93 7.96 16.77 -10.59
CA GLY A 93 9.40 16.66 -10.40
C GLY A 93 9.98 17.46 -9.25
N TRP A 94 9.20 18.32 -8.60
CA TRP A 94 9.65 19.13 -7.46
C TRP A 94 9.33 18.44 -6.13
N THR A 95 10.26 18.47 -5.18
CA THR A 95 10.08 17.93 -3.83
C THR A 95 10.46 19.00 -2.82
N LEU A 96 9.59 19.26 -1.85
CA LEU A 96 9.86 20.16 -0.74
C LEU A 96 10.35 19.37 0.47
N ASN A 97 11.58 19.66 0.89
CA ASN A 97 12.21 19.02 2.04
C ASN A 97 12.10 19.96 3.25
N ILE A 98 11.36 19.54 4.28
CA ILE A 98 11.18 20.28 5.54
C ILE A 98 11.37 19.30 6.71
N GLY A 99 12.62 19.06 7.12
CA GLY A 99 12.96 18.28 8.33
C GLY A 99 12.69 16.76 8.30
N GLY A 100 11.60 16.32 7.70
CA GLY A 100 11.24 14.92 7.52
C GLY A 100 9.79 14.72 7.09
N GLN A 101 9.47 13.50 6.68
CA GLN A 101 8.14 13.08 6.27
C GLN A 101 7.84 11.67 6.76
N ILE A 102 6.59 11.44 7.14
CA ILE A 102 6.02 10.11 7.38
C ILE A 102 4.96 9.87 6.32
N SER A 103 4.96 8.66 5.78
CA SER A 103 4.01 8.23 4.77
C SER A 103 3.51 6.83 5.09
N ARG A 104 2.32 6.51 4.59
CA ARG A 104 1.66 5.21 4.78
C ARG A 104 1.28 4.67 3.42
N THR A 105 1.60 3.40 3.19
CA THR A 105 1.04 2.60 2.10
C THR A 105 0.04 1.65 2.73
N ILE A 106 -1.22 1.76 2.32
CA ILE A 106 -2.28 0.90 2.86
C ILE A 106 -2.32 -0.38 2.03
N CYS A 107 -2.22 -1.52 2.69
CA CYS A 107 -2.26 -2.85 2.08
C CYS A 107 -3.55 -3.53 2.56
N GLY A 108 -4.55 -3.65 1.67
CA GLY A 108 -5.83 -4.24 2.08
C GLY A 108 -6.77 -3.18 2.68
N ALA A 109 -6.95 -3.20 4.00
CA ALA A 109 -7.78 -2.25 4.73
C ALA A 109 -6.93 -1.38 5.67
N PRO A 110 -7.37 -0.16 6.03
CA PRO A 110 -6.64 0.62 7.03
C PRO A 110 -6.61 -0.14 8.35
N ASP A 111 -5.40 -0.35 8.90
CA ASP A 111 -5.16 -1.01 10.20
C ASP A 111 -6.17 -0.58 11.30
N GLU A 112 -6.58 0.69 11.37
CA GLU A 112 -7.47 1.19 12.43
C GLU A 112 -8.91 0.69 12.34
N THR A 113 -9.35 0.34 11.13
CA THR A 113 -10.70 -0.17 10.85
C THR A 113 -10.73 -1.66 10.52
N ALA A 114 -9.56 -2.22 10.21
CA ALA A 114 -9.38 -3.63 9.93
C ALA A 114 -9.76 -4.48 11.15
N ILE A 115 -10.43 -5.60 10.86
CA ILE A 115 -10.68 -6.65 11.84
C ILE A 115 -9.50 -7.60 11.74
N ASP A 116 -8.73 -7.71 12.82
CA ASP A 116 -7.60 -8.62 12.85
C ASP A 116 -8.13 -10.07 12.96
N PRO A 117 -7.42 -11.04 12.38
CA PRO A 117 -7.65 -12.45 12.62
C PRO A 117 -7.77 -12.75 14.12
N PRO A 118 -8.83 -13.46 14.58
CA PRO A 118 -8.94 -13.83 15.99
C PRO A 118 -7.84 -14.81 16.42
N ILE A 119 -7.25 -15.53 15.46
CA ILE A 119 -6.20 -16.53 15.65
C ILE A 119 -5.19 -16.36 14.52
N ASN A 120 -3.91 -16.25 14.85
CA ASN A 120 -2.84 -16.29 13.87
C ASN A 120 -2.46 -17.76 13.62
N TYR A 121 -2.99 -18.34 12.54
CA TYR A 121 -2.60 -19.68 12.10
C TYR A 121 -1.35 -19.58 11.24
N ASP A 122 -0.34 -20.41 11.51
CA ASP A 122 0.76 -20.56 10.56
C ASP A 122 0.22 -21.20 9.28
N PHE A 123 0.31 -20.46 8.17
CA PHE A 123 -0.14 -20.94 6.86
C PHE A 123 0.56 -22.25 6.43
N ASN A 124 1.73 -22.54 7.00
CA ASN A 124 2.48 -23.77 6.73
C ASN A 124 1.94 -24.99 7.50
N GLU A 125 1.13 -24.78 8.53
CA GLU A 125 0.61 -25.83 9.42
C GLU A 125 -0.91 -26.00 9.33
N ILE A 126 -1.53 -25.48 8.27
CA ILE A 126 -2.98 -25.57 8.07
C ILE A 126 -3.43 -27.02 7.90
N ASP A 127 -4.33 -27.46 8.77
CA ASP A 127 -5.12 -28.67 8.63
C ASP A 127 -6.44 -28.38 7.91
N GLN A 128 -6.50 -28.73 6.63
CA GLN A 128 -7.68 -28.55 5.77
C GLN A 128 -8.89 -29.40 6.21
N SER A 129 -8.71 -30.32 7.17
CA SER A 129 -9.82 -31.09 7.76
C SER A 129 -10.48 -30.39 8.95
N SER A 130 -9.86 -29.33 9.49
CA SER A 130 -10.44 -28.52 10.56
C SER A 130 -11.42 -27.49 10.00
N PHE A 131 -12.69 -27.60 10.41
CA PHE A 131 -13.74 -26.66 10.01
C PHE A 131 -13.40 -25.21 10.39
N GLU A 132 -12.79 -24.98 11.57
CA GLU A 132 -12.43 -23.64 12.03
C GLU A 132 -11.35 -23.01 11.16
N GLN A 133 -10.32 -23.77 10.76
CA GLN A 133 -9.24 -23.27 9.90
C GLN A 133 -9.72 -23.03 8.47
N VAL A 134 -10.59 -23.90 7.94
CA VAL A 134 -11.19 -23.69 6.61
C VAL A 134 -12.10 -22.47 6.61
N ASN A 135 -12.90 -22.26 7.66
CA ASN A 135 -13.75 -21.06 7.78
C ASN A 135 -12.91 -19.78 7.91
N TYR A 136 -11.82 -19.83 8.68
CA TYR A 136 -10.86 -18.73 8.77
C TYR A 136 -10.29 -18.35 7.40
N LEU A 137 -9.82 -19.32 6.62
CA LEU A 137 -9.29 -19.07 5.26
C LEU A 137 -10.34 -18.49 4.32
N ASP A 138 -11.58 -18.97 4.39
CA ASP A 138 -12.69 -18.44 3.60
C ASP A 138 -13.01 -16.98 3.99
N GLU A 139 -12.93 -16.63 5.27
CA GLU A 139 -13.11 -15.26 5.76
C GLU A 139 -11.95 -14.32 5.36
N CYS A 140 -10.71 -14.80 5.36
CA CYS A 140 -9.56 -14.09 4.81
C CYS A 140 -9.72 -13.84 3.29
N LEU A 141 -10.11 -14.86 2.51
CA LEU A 141 -10.36 -14.73 1.07
C LEU A 141 -11.50 -13.73 0.76
N LYS A 142 -12.47 -13.63 1.65
CA LYS A 142 -13.57 -12.65 1.57
C LYS A 142 -13.16 -11.24 2.01
N ASN A 143 -11.91 -11.02 2.44
CA ASN A 143 -11.40 -9.76 3.02
C ASN A 143 -12.22 -9.29 4.23
N VAL A 144 -12.76 -10.23 5.02
CA VAL A 144 -13.39 -9.91 6.31
C VAL A 144 -12.33 -9.61 7.36
N TYR A 145 -11.27 -10.43 7.35
CA TYR A 145 -10.06 -10.18 8.12
C TYR A 145 -9.00 -9.58 7.23
N ASP A 146 -8.26 -8.63 7.78
CA ASP A 146 -7.07 -8.12 7.12
C ASP A 146 -5.88 -9.01 7.45
N THR A 147 -5.22 -9.50 6.40
CA THR A 147 -4.04 -10.37 6.52
C THR A 147 -2.75 -9.62 6.27
N GLU A 148 -2.84 -8.39 5.77
CA GLU A 148 -1.70 -7.55 5.43
C GLU A 148 -1.64 -6.36 6.38
N HIS A 149 -0.42 -5.97 6.76
CA HIS A 149 -0.20 -4.78 7.56
C HIS A 149 0.11 -3.59 6.68
N ASP A 150 -0.30 -2.41 7.14
CA ASP A 150 0.11 -1.18 6.50
C ASP A 150 1.58 -0.85 6.79
N VAL A 151 2.27 -0.39 5.76
CA VAL A 151 3.68 -0.03 5.85
C VAL A 151 3.82 1.48 6.00
N PHE A 152 4.40 1.89 7.11
CA PHE A 152 4.76 3.28 7.36
C PHE A 152 6.22 3.52 7.03
N SER A 153 6.48 4.49 6.17
CA SER A 153 7.83 4.92 5.79
C SER A 153 8.12 6.28 6.39
N ILE A 154 9.17 6.38 7.19
CA ILE A 154 9.73 7.62 7.71
C ILE A 154 11.01 7.95 6.96
N ALA A 155 11.15 9.21 6.57
CA ALA A 155 12.40 9.73 6.05
C ALA A 155 12.62 11.15 6.55
N SER A 156 13.69 11.34 7.31
CA SER A 156 14.16 12.58 7.93
C SER A 156 15.67 12.67 7.75
N GLN A 157 16.27 13.82 8.09
CA GLN A 157 17.72 13.99 8.09
C GLN A 157 18.44 13.07 9.09
N LEU A 158 17.73 12.59 10.11
CA LEU A 158 18.28 11.78 11.21
C LEU A 158 17.88 10.30 11.14
N ILE A 159 16.69 10.02 10.60
CA ILE A 159 16.08 8.69 10.65
C ILE A 159 15.41 8.43 9.31
N ASP A 160 15.78 7.32 8.70
CA ASP A 160 15.12 6.70 7.57
C ASP A 160 14.76 5.25 7.91
N GLY A 161 13.57 4.80 7.53
CA GLY A 161 13.15 3.44 7.79
C GLY A 161 11.68 3.17 7.51
N ASN A 162 11.35 1.89 7.51
CA ASN A 162 9.98 1.40 7.44
C ASN A 162 9.61 0.73 8.75
N PHE A 163 8.37 0.89 9.18
CA PHE A 163 7.83 0.25 10.37
C PHE A 163 6.36 -0.11 10.17
N ILE A 164 5.87 -1.03 11.00
CA ILE A 164 4.49 -1.49 11.07
C ILE A 164 3.96 -1.15 12.46
N ILE A 165 2.65 -0.90 12.57
CA ILE A 165 2.00 -0.64 13.85
C ILE A 165 1.28 -1.92 14.30
N GLU A 166 1.70 -2.49 15.43
CA GLU A 166 0.99 -3.60 16.05
C GLU A 166 -0.09 -3.09 17.02
N LYS A 167 -1.31 -3.63 16.93
CA LYS A 167 -2.35 -3.37 17.92
C LYS A 167 -1.99 -4.09 19.22
N LYS A 168 -1.88 -3.32 20.31
CA LYS A 168 -1.73 -3.88 21.65
C LYS A 168 -3.04 -4.56 22.05
N ASN A 169 -3.03 -5.88 22.23
CA ASN A 169 -4.14 -6.59 22.85
C ASN A 169 -4.45 -5.97 24.21
N LYS A 170 -5.69 -5.49 24.39
CA LYS A 170 -6.17 -5.10 25.71
C LYS A 170 -6.33 -6.37 26.53
N ASN A 171 -5.47 -6.53 27.53
CA ASN A 171 -5.64 -7.51 28.60
C ASN A 171 -6.96 -7.28 29.33
#